data_AF-K1RR47-F1
#
_entry.id   AF-K1RR47-F1
#
_cell.length_a   1.000
_cell.length_b   1.000
_cell.length_c   1.000
_cell.angle_alpha   90.00
_cell.angle_beta   90.00
_cell.angle_gamma   90.00
#
_symmetry.space_group_name_H-M   'P 1'
#
loop_
_entity.id
_entity.type
_entity.pdbx_description
1 polymer ?
#
loop_
_entity_poly.entity_id
_entity_poly.type
_entity_poly.pdbx_seq_one_letter_code
_entity_poly.pdbx_strand_id
1 'polypeptide(L)'
;MNLSVDIAGVTMKNPVTTGSGTFGSGEEFSEFVDLSKLGAVTTKGVANVPWPGNSVPRVAEVYGGMLNAIGLQNPGIDVFVERDIPYLKKAGATIIVNVCGKSEKDYLEVVERLADQPVDL
;
A
#
# COMPACT_ATOMS: atom_id res chain seq x y z
N MET A 1 -11.38 -22.26 14.23
CA MET A 1 -9.95 -22.25 13.88
C MET A 1 -9.45 -20.82 14.06
N ASN A 2 -8.31 -20.60 14.72
CA ASN A 2 -7.70 -19.26 14.86
C ASN A 2 -6.62 -19.12 13.77
N LEU A 3 -6.68 -18.06 12.98
CA LEU A 3 -5.71 -17.75 11.92
C LEU A 3 -4.82 -16.55 12.26
N SER A 4 -4.97 -15.94 13.45
CA SER A 4 -4.21 -14.75 13.83
C SER A 4 -2.71 -14.98 13.79
N VAL A 5 -1.95 -13.98 13.34
CA VAL A 5 -0.48 -13.98 13.31
C VAL A 5 0.06 -12.68 13.92
N ASP A 6 1.25 -12.74 14.48
CA ASP A 6 2.02 -11.55 14.88
C ASP A 6 3.19 -11.37 13.92
N ILE A 7 3.28 -10.19 13.30
CA ILE A 7 4.36 -9.84 12.38
C ILE A 7 4.97 -8.53 12.85
N ALA A 8 6.24 -8.57 13.25
CA ALA A 8 6.98 -7.41 13.76
C ALA A 8 6.26 -6.65 14.90
N GLY A 9 5.54 -7.37 15.77
CA GLY A 9 4.79 -6.78 16.88
C GLY A 9 3.39 -6.26 16.51
N VAL A 10 2.96 -6.46 15.26
CA VAL A 10 1.61 -6.13 14.80
C VAL A 10 0.78 -7.40 14.68
N THR A 11 -0.26 -7.49 15.50
CA THR A 11 -1.21 -8.60 15.46
C THR A 11 -2.19 -8.42 14.30
N MET A 12 -2.16 -9.35 13.35
CA MET A 12 -3.09 -9.44 12.23
C MET A 12 -4.12 -10.54 12.47
N LYS A 13 -5.37 -10.30 12.10
CA LYS A 13 -6.49 -11.24 12.32
C LYS A 13 -6.37 -12.55 11.53
N ASN A 14 -5.61 -12.52 10.44
CA ASN A 14 -5.25 -13.65 9.58
C ASN A 14 -3.99 -13.29 8.76
N PRO A 15 -3.31 -14.23 8.09
CA PRO A 15 -2.08 -13.95 7.36
C PRO A 15 -2.29 -13.36 5.96
N VAL A 16 -3.54 -13.06 5.55
CA VAL A 16 -3.84 -12.61 4.19
C VAL A 16 -3.64 -11.10 4.09
N THR A 17 -2.69 -10.69 3.27
CA THR A 17 -2.47 -9.28 2.89
C THR A 17 -2.55 -9.10 1.38
N THR A 18 -2.79 -7.87 0.94
CA THR A 18 -2.80 -7.51 -0.48
C THR A 18 -1.37 -7.38 -1.02
N GLY A 19 -1.17 -7.64 -2.31
CA GLY A 19 0.09 -7.30 -2.97
C GLY A 19 0.19 -5.79 -3.15
N SER A 20 1.34 -5.19 -2.79
CA SER A 20 1.54 -3.76 -3.05
C SER A 20 1.38 -3.47 -4.55
N GLY A 21 0.56 -2.47 -4.86
CA GLY A 21 0.31 -2.04 -6.24
C GLY A 21 -0.74 -2.85 -7.00
N THR A 22 -1.30 -3.91 -6.39
CA THR A 22 -2.42 -4.70 -6.96
C THR A 22 -3.78 -4.33 -6.38
N PHE A 23 -3.82 -3.47 -5.36
CA PHE A 23 -5.02 -3.17 -4.58
C PHE A 23 -5.25 -1.66 -4.36
N GLY A 24 -4.72 -0.82 -5.26
CA GLY A 24 -4.88 0.65 -5.17
C GLY A 24 -4.38 1.23 -3.84
N SER A 25 -5.10 2.22 -3.32
CA SER A 25 -4.99 2.65 -1.91
C SER A 25 -5.99 1.94 -0.99
N GLY A 26 -6.87 1.10 -1.56
CA GLY A 26 -7.78 0.19 -0.85
C GLY A 26 -9.25 0.60 -1.01
N GLU A 27 -9.52 1.89 -1.14
CA GLU A 27 -10.88 2.43 -1.35
C GLU A 27 -11.54 1.83 -2.60
N GLU A 28 -10.78 1.64 -3.66
CA GLU A 28 -11.28 1.14 -4.95
C GLU A 28 -11.83 -0.29 -4.87
N PHE A 29 -11.43 -1.05 -3.84
CA PHE A 29 -11.87 -2.42 -3.63
C PHE A 29 -12.87 -2.56 -2.48
N SER A 30 -13.20 -1.47 -1.78
CA SER A 30 -14.08 -1.48 -0.60
C SER A 30 -15.52 -1.92 -0.92
N GLU A 31 -15.96 -1.74 -2.17
CA GLU A 31 -17.26 -2.23 -2.65
C GLU A 31 -17.30 -3.76 -2.82
N PHE A 32 -16.14 -4.41 -2.95
CA PHE A 32 -16.01 -5.85 -3.18
C PHE A 32 -15.50 -6.61 -1.97
N VAL A 33 -14.67 -5.97 -1.14
CA VAL A 33 -14.01 -6.58 0.02
C VAL A 33 -14.13 -5.66 1.22
N ASP A 34 -14.62 -6.22 2.32
CA ASP A 34 -14.56 -5.58 3.63
C ASP A 34 -13.10 -5.55 4.13
N LEU A 35 -12.48 -4.37 4.06
CA LEU A 35 -11.08 -4.16 4.41
C LEU A 35 -10.78 -4.54 5.87
N SER A 36 -11.79 -4.46 6.75
CA SER A 36 -11.68 -4.88 8.15
C SER A 36 -11.59 -6.40 8.32
N LYS A 37 -11.67 -7.20 7.25
CA LYS A 37 -11.50 -8.67 7.29
C LYS A 37 -10.16 -9.16 6.75
N LEU A 38 -9.40 -8.32 6.05
CA LEU A 38 -8.04 -8.66 5.62
C LEU A 38 -7.09 -8.64 6.82
N GLY A 39 -6.06 -9.48 6.81
CA GLY A 39 -4.97 -9.43 7.77
C GLY A 39 -4.33 -8.05 7.79
N ALA A 40 -4.03 -7.53 6.61
CA ALA A 40 -3.65 -6.14 6.37
C ALA A 40 -3.93 -5.71 4.91
N VAL A 41 -3.87 -4.40 4.69
CA VAL A 41 -3.82 -3.79 3.35
C VAL A 41 -2.39 -3.27 3.16
N THR A 42 -1.66 -3.87 2.20
CA THR A 42 -0.37 -3.34 1.76
C THR A 42 -0.62 -2.32 0.64
N THR A 43 -0.33 -1.06 0.93
CA THR A 43 -0.62 0.07 0.04
C THR A 43 0.30 0.08 -1.17
N LYS A 44 -0.07 0.82 -2.21
CA LYS A 44 0.85 1.10 -3.33
C LYS A 44 2.08 1.87 -2.85
N GLY A 45 3.19 1.72 -3.57
CA GLY A 45 4.46 2.40 -3.27
C GLY A 45 4.26 3.92 -3.12
N VAL A 46 4.63 4.44 -1.96
CA VAL A 46 4.58 5.87 -1.61
C VAL A 46 5.97 6.47 -1.77
N ALA A 47 6.07 7.55 -2.54
CA ALA A 47 7.31 8.31 -2.72
C ALA A 47 7.23 9.68 -2.04
N ASN A 48 8.37 10.35 -1.88
CA ASN A 48 8.45 11.70 -1.33
C ASN A 48 7.72 12.75 -2.20
N VAL A 49 7.63 12.50 -3.51
CA VAL A 49 6.92 13.36 -4.47
C VAL A 49 6.04 12.53 -5.42
N PRO A 50 5.04 13.13 -6.08
CA PRO A 50 4.20 12.41 -7.04
C PRO A 50 5.00 11.88 -8.23
N TRP A 51 4.81 10.60 -8.58
CA TRP A 51 5.45 9.97 -9.74
C TRP A 51 4.40 9.62 -10.80
N PRO A 52 4.61 9.99 -12.07
CA PRO A 52 3.63 9.74 -13.14
C PRO A 52 3.60 8.29 -13.62
N GLY A 53 4.64 7.50 -13.34
CA GLY A 53 4.85 6.17 -13.91
C GLY A 53 5.40 6.20 -15.35
N ASN A 54 5.55 5.01 -15.94
CA ASN A 54 6.14 4.84 -17.29
C ASN A 54 5.17 5.24 -18.41
N SER A 55 5.58 5.31 -19.67
CA SER A 55 4.61 5.42 -20.78
C SER A 55 3.78 4.14 -20.94
N VAL A 56 2.58 4.24 -21.53
CA VAL A 56 1.80 3.07 -21.96
C VAL A 56 2.37 2.46 -23.24
N PRO A 57 2.21 1.15 -23.50
CA PRO A 57 1.53 0.13 -22.68
C PRO A 57 2.35 -0.27 -21.43
N ARG A 58 1.64 -0.49 -20.31
CA ARG A 58 2.26 -0.81 -19.00
C ARG A 58 1.97 -2.24 -18.50
N VAL A 59 1.15 -3.00 -19.21
CA VAL A 59 0.75 -4.36 -18.84
C VAL A 59 0.70 -5.25 -20.07
N ALA A 60 1.04 -6.52 -19.92
CA ALA A 60 0.92 -7.53 -20.96
C ALA A 60 0.56 -8.89 -20.34
N GLU A 61 -0.36 -9.63 -20.96
CA GLU A 61 -0.67 -11.00 -20.55
C GLU A 61 0.46 -11.95 -20.94
N VAL A 62 0.73 -12.95 -20.09
CA VAL A 62 1.66 -14.04 -20.37
C VAL A 62 1.04 -15.35 -19.91
N TYR A 63 1.61 -16.48 -20.35
CA TYR A 63 1.13 -17.79 -19.90
C TYR A 63 1.19 -17.90 -18.37
N GLY A 64 0.03 -18.11 -17.74
CA GLY A 64 -0.09 -18.24 -16.30
C GLY A 64 0.06 -16.93 -15.50
N GLY A 65 -0.01 -15.76 -16.13
CA GLY A 65 0.07 -14.48 -15.40
C GLY A 65 0.11 -13.24 -16.26
N MET A 66 0.79 -12.20 -15.76
CA MET A 66 0.96 -10.93 -16.46
C MET A 66 2.30 -10.26 -16.15
N LEU A 67 2.80 -9.49 -17.11
CA LEU A 67 3.89 -8.54 -16.92
C LEU A 67 3.32 -7.15 -16.59
N ASN A 68 4.04 -6.40 -15.76
CA ASN A 68 3.74 -5.00 -15.50
C ASN A 68 5.00 -4.14 -15.51
N ALA A 69 4.85 -2.93 -16.01
CA ALA A 69 5.86 -1.89 -16.04
C ALA A 69 5.21 -0.55 -15.65
N ILE A 70 4.49 -0.51 -14.52
CA ILE A 70 3.74 0.68 -14.08
C ILE A 70 4.67 1.89 -13.86
N GLY A 71 5.90 1.64 -13.40
CA GLY A 71 6.87 2.69 -13.08
C GLY A 71 6.59 3.38 -11.74
N LEU A 72 6.00 2.65 -10.79
CA LEU A 72 5.72 3.15 -9.42
C LEU A 72 4.87 4.44 -9.42
N GLN A 73 3.90 4.56 -10.32
CA GLN A 73 2.96 5.69 -10.31
C GLN A 73 2.28 5.80 -8.95
N ASN A 74 2.41 6.96 -8.32
CA ASN A 74 1.86 7.25 -7.01
C ASN A 74 1.66 8.77 -6.80
N PRO A 75 0.75 9.20 -5.93
CA PRO A 75 0.42 10.61 -5.74
C PRO A 75 1.37 11.34 -4.78
N GLY A 76 2.40 10.67 -4.24
CA GLY A 76 3.30 11.20 -3.23
C GLY A 76 2.77 11.08 -1.80
N ILE A 77 3.66 11.32 -0.83
CA ILE A 77 3.40 11.16 0.61
C ILE A 77 2.33 12.11 1.14
N ASP A 78 2.27 13.36 0.67
CA ASP A 78 1.31 14.34 1.19
C ASP A 78 -0.14 13.88 0.93
N VAL A 79 -0.44 13.45 -0.30
CA VAL A 79 -1.77 12.93 -0.66
C VAL A 79 -2.08 11.64 0.08
N PHE A 80 -1.08 10.76 0.26
CA PHE A 80 -1.26 9.52 1.01
C PHE A 80 -1.68 9.79 2.46
N VAL A 81 -1.02 10.76 3.11
CA VAL A 81 -1.31 11.17 4.49
C VAL A 81 -2.68 11.84 4.61
N GLU A 82 -3.02 12.74 3.71
CA GLU A 82 -4.25 13.53 3.80
C GLU A 82 -5.51 12.74 3.43
N ARG A 83 -5.40 11.77 2.50
CA ARG A 83 -6.55 11.07 1.91
C ARG A 83 -6.59 9.59 2.25
N ASP A 84 -5.51 8.86 1.97
CA ASP A 84 -5.54 7.40 1.94
C ASP A 84 -5.47 6.80 3.36
N ILE A 85 -4.61 7.32 4.24
CA ILE A 85 -4.51 6.86 5.63
C ILE A 85 -5.84 7.04 6.39
N PRO A 86 -6.48 8.24 6.41
CA PRO A 86 -7.74 8.43 7.13
C PRO A 86 -8.85 7.48 6.65
N TYR A 87 -8.92 7.24 5.34
CA TYR A 87 -9.88 6.30 4.76
C TYR A 87 -9.64 4.88 5.27
N LEU A 88 -8.41 4.38 5.17
CA LEU A 88 -8.07 3.00 5.58
C LEU A 88 -8.31 2.78 7.08
N LYS A 89 -7.97 3.77 7.92
CA LYS A 89 -8.26 3.69 9.36
C LYS A 89 -9.76 3.68 9.63
N LYS A 90 -10.54 4.52 8.94
CA LYS A 90 -12.01 4.52 9.05
C LYS A 90 -12.60 3.18 8.63
N ALA A 91 -12.01 2.52 7.64
CA ALA A 91 -12.41 1.19 7.18
C ALA A 91 -11.96 0.04 8.10
N GLY A 92 -11.25 0.31 9.20
CA GLY A 92 -10.77 -0.71 10.14
C GLY A 92 -9.66 -1.59 9.59
N ALA A 93 -8.91 -1.10 8.59
CA ALA A 93 -7.78 -1.82 8.02
C ALA A 93 -6.53 -1.70 8.91
N THR A 94 -5.76 -2.79 8.97
CA THR A 94 -4.35 -2.75 9.37
C THR A 94 -3.54 -2.35 8.14
N ILE A 95 -2.68 -1.32 8.25
CA ILE A 95 -2.01 -0.67 7.11
C ILE A 95 -0.53 -1.04 7.11
N ILE A 96 -0.08 -1.64 6.00
CA ILE A 96 1.34 -1.81 5.68
C ILE A 96 1.70 -0.84 4.57
N VAL A 97 2.66 0.05 4.80
CA VAL A 97 3.08 1.05 3.81
C VAL A 97 4.25 0.53 3.00
N ASN A 98 4.05 0.40 1.69
CA ASN A 98 5.18 0.20 0.78
C ASN A 98 5.85 1.56 0.51
N VAL A 99 7.12 1.73 0.88
CA VAL A 99 7.89 2.95 0.61
C VAL A 99 8.77 2.75 -0.62
N CYS A 100 8.83 3.75 -1.50
CA CYS A 100 9.70 3.74 -2.67
C CYS A 100 10.44 5.06 -2.86
N GLY A 101 11.67 4.98 -3.36
CA GLY A 101 12.56 6.13 -3.57
C GLY A 101 13.61 5.82 -4.63
N LYS A 102 14.30 6.85 -5.15
CA LYS A 102 15.42 6.69 -6.10
C LYS A 102 16.78 6.82 -5.39
N SER A 103 16.77 7.32 -4.17
CA SER A 103 17.94 7.51 -3.32
C SER A 103 17.57 7.20 -1.86
N GLU A 104 18.56 6.93 -1.03
CA GLU A 104 18.37 6.76 0.41
C GLU A 104 17.63 7.95 1.04
N LYS A 105 17.96 9.17 0.61
CA LYS A 105 17.30 10.39 1.07
C LYS A 105 15.79 10.37 0.80
N ASP A 106 15.36 9.91 -0.37
CA ASP A 106 13.92 9.81 -0.69
C ASP A 106 13.20 8.86 0.26
N TYR A 107 13.84 7.73 0.62
CA TYR A 107 13.29 6.77 1.58
C TYR A 107 13.18 7.38 2.98
N LEU A 108 14.23 8.05 3.45
CA LEU A 108 14.25 8.70 4.77
C LEU A 108 13.16 9.76 4.88
N GLU A 109 13.01 10.64 3.88
CA GLU A 109 11.96 11.66 3.86
C GLU A 109 10.56 11.07 4.02
N VAL A 110 10.27 9.95 3.36
CA VAL A 110 8.96 9.29 3.46
C VAL A 110 8.78 8.64 4.83
N VAL A 111 9.78 7.89 5.32
CA VAL A 111 9.69 7.20 6.61
C VAL A 111 9.57 8.19 7.77
N GLU A 112 10.33 9.29 7.74
CA GLU A 112 10.22 10.36 8.74
C GLU A 112 8.82 10.99 8.75
N ARG A 113 8.23 11.23 7.56
CA ARG A 113 6.86 11.75 7.46
C ARG A 113 5.80 10.76 7.95
N LEU A 114 6.06 9.45 7.84
CA LEU A 114 5.17 8.39 8.32
C LEU A 114 5.28 8.11 9.82
N ALA A 115 6.39 8.52 10.47
CA ALA A 115 6.65 8.21 11.87
C ALA A 115 5.53 8.65 12.84
N ASP A 116 4.89 9.79 12.53
CA ASP A 116 3.79 10.34 13.33
C ASP A 116 2.39 10.00 12.77
N GLN A 117 2.33 9.12 11.76
CA GLN A 117 1.08 8.74 11.12
C GLN A 117 0.53 7.44 11.72
N PRO A 118 -0.82 7.25 11.76
CA PRO A 118 -1.44 6.09 12.37
C PRO A 118 -1.37 4.83 11.48
N VAL A 119 -0.22 4.55 10.86
CA VAL A 119 0.06 3.33 10.09
C VAL A 119 0.63 2.24 11.01
N ASP A 120 0.55 0.98 10.59
CA ASP A 120 0.88 -0.16 11.46
C ASP A 120 2.24 -0.77 11.13
N LEU A 121 2.63 -0.83 9.84
CA LEU A 121 3.92 -1.35 9.34
C LEU A 121 4.46 -0.54 8.16
#